data_AF-A0A8J7LNA6-F1
#
_entry.id   AF-A0A8J7LNA6-F1
#
_cell.length_a   1.000
_cell.length_b   1.000
_cell.length_c   1.000
_cell.angle_alpha   90.00
_cell.angle_beta   90.00
_cell.angle_gamma   90.00
#
_symmetry.space_group_name_H-M   'P 1'
#
loop_
_entity.id
_entity.type
_entity.pdbx_description
1 polymer ?
#
loop_
_entity_poly.entity_id
_entity_poly.type
_entity_poly.pdbx_seq_one_letter_code
_entity_poly.pdbx_strand_id
1 'polypeptide(L)' 'ITHSNAEFVIDFVNVMPGTPKSRVKSRIIFTPMHAKRFMKALEENIERFEAANGPIQDLEHIEIPMNFGGPTAQA' A
#
# COMPACT_ATOMS: atom_id res chain seq x y z
N ILE A 1 4.13 -1.11 -7.08
CA ILE A 1 5.58 -1.27 -7.29
C ILE A 1 5.78 -1.77 -8.70
N THR A 2 6.60 -1.10 -9.50
CA THR A 2 6.98 -1.56 -10.84
C THR A 2 8.47 -1.88 -10.85
N HIS A 3 8.90 -2.81 -11.68
CA HIS A 3 10.32 -3.16 -11.79
C HIS A 3 10.71 -3.44 -13.25
N SER A 4 11.97 -3.19 -13.55
CA SER A 4 12.66 -3.67 -14.75
C SER A 4 13.88 -4.50 -14.30
N ASN A 5 14.59 -5.14 -15.23
CA ASN A 5 15.80 -5.91 -14.88
C ASN A 5 16.87 -5.04 -14.18
N ALA A 6 16.88 -3.73 -14.46
CA ALA A 6 17.88 -2.80 -13.95
C ALA A 6 17.43 -2.01 -12.72
N GLU A 7 16.12 -1.89 -12.45
CA GLU A 7 15.61 -0.94 -11.44
C GLU A 7 14.30 -1.41 -10.79
N PHE A 8 14.16 -1.10 -9.50
CA PHE A 8 12.91 -1.20 -8.74
C PHE A 8 12.37 0.20 -8.49
N VAL A 9 11.10 0.43 -8.83
CA VAL A 9 10.44 1.74 -8.70
C VAL A 9 9.28 1.62 -7.72
N ILE A 10 9.32 2.43 -6.67
CA ILE A 10 8.29 2.55 -5.65
C ILE A 10 7.65 3.93 -5.77
N ASP A 11 6.38 3.95 -6.16
CA ASP A 11 5.59 5.16 -6.29
C ASP A 11 4.65 5.32 -5.10
N PHE A 12 4.79 6.45 -4.41
CA PHE A 12 3.87 6.88 -3.36
C PHE A 12 2.85 7.82 -3.99
N VAL A 13 1.63 7.32 -4.20
CA VAL A 13 0.50 8.09 -4.71
C VAL A 13 -0.45 8.44 -3.58
N ASN A 14 -1.01 9.65 -3.61
CA ASN A 14 -2.14 9.97 -2.73
C ASN A 14 -3.43 9.79 -3.51
N VAL A 15 -4.29 8.89 -3.06
CA VAL A 15 -5.61 8.64 -3.66
C VAL A 15 -6.65 9.30 -2.78
N MET A 16 -7.38 10.26 -3.35
CA MET A 16 -8.52 10.89 -2.69
C MET A 16 -9.81 10.32 -3.29
N PRO A 17 -10.81 9.94 -2.48
CA PRO A 17 -12.09 9.48 -2.99
C PRO A 17 -12.77 10.62 -3.77
N GLY A 18 -13.23 10.33 -4.99
CA GLY A 18 -13.89 11.31 -5.86
C GLY A 18 -13.00 11.98 -6.92
N THR A 19 -11.68 11.74 -6.91
CA THR A 19 -10.78 12.28 -7.95
C THR A 19 -10.21 11.14 -8.81
N PRO A 20 -10.50 11.08 -10.12
CA PRO A 20 -10.14 9.93 -10.96
C PRO A 20 -8.63 9.80 -11.27
N LYS A 21 -7.83 10.81 -10.93
CA LYS A 21 -6.37 10.80 -11.15
C LYS A 21 -5.63 11.04 -9.85
N SER A 22 -5.04 9.97 -9.33
CA SER A 22 -4.08 10.03 -8.22
C SER A 22 -2.79 10.67 -8.71
N ARG A 23 -2.33 11.72 -8.03
CA ARG A 23 -1.04 12.35 -8.32
C ARG A 23 0.05 11.60 -7.53
N VAL A 24 1.12 11.20 -8.22
CA VAL A 24 2.33 10.66 -7.58
C VAL A 24 2.94 11.77 -6.72
N LYS A 25 3.08 11.53 -5.42
CA LYS A 25 3.72 12.46 -4.48
C LYS A 25 5.23 12.29 -4.47
N SER A 26 5.71 11.05 -4.51
CA SER A 26 7.13 10.76 -4.59
C SER A 26 7.38 9.43 -5.29
N ARG A 27 8.53 9.34 -5.96
CA ARG A 27 9.04 8.13 -6.62
C ARG A 27 10.42 7.83 -6.07
N ILE A 28 10.61 6.62 -5.56
CA ILE A 28 11.91 6.12 -5.12
C ILE A 28 12.36 5.05 -6.09
N ILE A 29 13.60 5.15 -6.58
CA ILE A 29 14.20 4.22 -7.53
C ILE A 29 15.39 3.54 -6.87
N PHE A 30 15.41 2.22 -6.92
CA PHE A 30 16.49 1.39 -6.36
C PHE A 30 17.13 0.55 -7.46
N THR A 31 18.42 0.29 -7.34
CA THR A 31 19.03 -0.85 -8.04
C THR A 31 18.57 -2.17 -7.38
N PRO A 32 18.55 -3.31 -8.10
CA PRO A 32 18.13 -4.59 -7.54
C PRO A 32 18.86 -4.99 -6.26
N MET A 33 20.17 -4.69 -6.18
CA MET A 33 20.97 -4.98 -5.00
C MET A 33 20.52 -4.15 -3.78
N HIS A 34 20.25 -2.86 -3.96
CA HIS A 34 19.79 -2.00 -2.89
C HIS A 34 18.36 -2.33 -2.46
N ALA A 35 17.47 -2.66 -3.40
CA ALA A 35 16.11 -3.11 -3.09
C ALA A 35 16.13 -4.37 -2.21
N LYS A 36 16.98 -5.35 -2.54
CA LYS A 36 17.14 -6.58 -1.74
C LYS A 36 17.66 -6.31 -0.33
N ARG A 37 18.63 -5.40 -0.19
CA ARG A 37 19.15 -5.01 1.14
C ARG A 37 18.10 -4.26 1.96
N PHE A 38 17.38 -3.34 1.32
CA PHE A 38 16.31 -2.59 1.95
C PHE A 38 15.20 -3.50 2.46
N MET A 39 14.76 -4.47 1.66
CA MET A 39 13.76 -5.46 2.06
C MET A 39 14.18 -6.23 3.32
N LYS A 40 15.41 -6.75 3.37
CA LYS A 40 15.91 -7.48 4.55
C LYS A 40 15.96 -6.60 5.79
N ALA A 41 16.46 -5.37 5.65
CA ALA A 41 16.50 -4.42 6.77
C ALA A 41 15.10 -4.05 7.25
N LEU A 42 14.13 -3.95 6.34
CA LEU A 42 12.75 -3.67 6.68
C LEU A 42 12.11 -4.82 7.45
N GLU A 43 12.31 -6.06 6.99
CA GLU A 43 11.86 -7.29 7.66
C GLU A 43 12.40 -7.37 9.09
N GLU A 44 13.72 -7.25 9.28
CA GLU A 44 14.36 -7.26 10.60
C GLU A 44 13.82 -6.14 11.53
N ASN A 45 13.53 -4.96 10.97
CA ASN A 45 12.99 -3.86 11.76
C ASN A 45 11.53 -4.10 12.18
N ILE A 46 10.72 -4.73 11.32
CA ILE A 46 9.34 -5.11 11.64
C ILE A 46 9.33 -6.15 12.75
N GLU A 47 10.14 -7.21 12.62
CA GLU A 47 10.24 -8.26 13.65
C GLU A 47 10.63 -7.67 15.02
N ARG A 48 11.61 -6.76 15.04
CA ARG A 48 12.02 -6.06 16.27
C ARG A 48 10.91 -5.19 16.84
N PHE A 49 10.17 -4.50 15.97
CA PHE A 49 9.05 -3.68 16.39
C PHE A 49 7.95 -4.53 17.02
N GLU A 50 7.57 -5.64 16.38
CA GLU A 50 6.54 -6.55 16.88
C GLU A 50 6.95 -7.25 18.19
N ALA A 51 8.21 -7.63 18.32
CA ALA A 51 8.74 -8.20 19.56
C ALA A 51 8.61 -7.22 20.75
N ALA A 52 8.71 -5.92 20.51
CA ALA A 52 8.62 -4.89 21.54
C ALA A 52 7.19 -4.37 21.79
N ASN A 53 6.34 -4.34 20.77
CA ASN A 53 5.02 -3.67 20.83
C ASN A 53 3.83 -4.64 20.68
N GLY A 54 4.09 -5.93 20.45
CA GLY A 54 3.09 -6.91 20.06
C GLY A 54 2.90 -6.98 18.54
N PRO A 55 2.19 -8.01 18.05
CA PRO A 55 2.00 -8.23 16.62
C PRO A 55 1.23 -7.07 15.97
N ILE A 56 1.64 -6.68 14.77
CA ILE A 56 0.91 -5.73 13.95
C ILE A 56 -0.40 -6.43 13.54
N GLN A 57 -1.52 -5.84 13.93
CA GLN A 57 -2.83 -6.37 13.53
C GLN A 57 -3.02 -6.09 12.04
N ASP A 58 -3.34 -7.13 11.28
CA ASP A 58 -3.83 -6.95 9.94
C ASP A 58 -5.12 -6.11 10.00
N LEU A 59 -5.22 -5.11 9.13
CA LEU A 59 -6.50 -4.48 8.87
C LEU A 59 -7.39 -5.57 8.26
N GLU A 60 -8.26 -6.16 9.09
CA GLU A 60 -9.38 -6.95 8.60
C GLU A 60 -10.01 -6.17 7.45
N HIS A 61 -10.22 -6.86 6.33
CA HIS A 61 -10.78 -6.30 5.12
C HIS A 61 -11.98 -5.43 5.51
N ILE A 62 -11.83 -4.10 5.37
CA ILE A 62 -12.96 -3.18 5.55
C ILE A 62 -13.86 -3.47 4.35
N GLU A 63 -14.75 -4.46 4.49
CA GLU A 63 -15.89 -4.66 3.60
C GLU A 63 -16.74 -3.40 3.78
N ILE A 64 -16.47 -2.38 2.98
CA ILE A 64 -17.36 -1.22 2.90
C ILE A 64 -18.69 -1.81 2.44
N PRO A 65 -19.74 -1.84 3.28
CA PRO A 65 -21.02 -2.39 2.87
C PRO A 65 -21.59 -1.42 1.84
N MET A 66 -21.44 -1.76 0.56
CA MET A 66 -22.11 -1.10 -0.55
C MET A 66 -23.59 -1.52 -0.49
N ASN A 67 -24.30 -1.08 0.54
CA ASN A 67 -25.75 -1.18 0.61
C ASN A 67 -26.35 -0.16 -0.37
N PHE A 68 -26.29 -0.48 -1.66
CA PHE A 68 -27.14 0.12 -2.69
C PHE A 68 -28.57 -0.42 -2.53
N GLY A 69 -29.20 -0.06 -1.42
CA GLY A 69 -30.58 -0.39 -1.08
C GLY A 69 -31.41 0.88 -0.98
N GLY A 70 -31.50 1.64 -2.07
CA GLY A 70 -32.55 2.66 -2.25
C GLY A 70 -33.71 2.03 -3.03
N PRO A 71 -34.98 2.28 -2.66
CA PRO A 71 -36.11 1.63 -3.30
C PRO A 71 -36.15 1.95 -4.80
N THR A 72 -36.48 0.93 -5.60
CA THR A 72 -36.83 1.08 -7.01
C THR A 72 -37.83 2.21 -7.16
N ALA A 73 -37.49 3.21 -7.97
CA ALA A 73 -38.45 4.21 -8.42
C ALA A 73 -39.62 3.49 -9.09
N GLN A 74 -40.79 3.54 -8.46
CA GLN A 74 -42.07 3.11 -9.01
C GLN A 74 -43.04 4.28 -8.88
N ALA A 75 -43.85 4.42 -9.94
CA ALA A 75 -44.79 5.48 -10.31
C ALA A 75 -44.17 6.72 -10.98
#